data_AF-A0AAN8VTJ0-F1
#
_entry.id   AF-A0AAN8VTJ0-F1
#
_cell.length_a   1.000
_cell.length_b   1.000
_cell.length_c   1.000
_cell.angle_alpha   90.00
_cell.angle_beta   90.00
_cell.angle_gamma   90.00
#
_symmetry.space_group_name_H-M   'P 1'
#
loop_
_entity.id
_entity.type
_entity.pdbx_description
1 polymer ?
#
loop_
_entity_poly.entity_id
_entity_poly.type
_entity_poly.pdbx_seq_one_letter_code
_entity_poly.pdbx_strand_id
1 'polypeptide(L)'
;MHSLIRKSKVLIAQQREAYAALIETYAQNRELHSGKLLHARLIIKGLACLTYFGCKLVAFYTECGQISDARKLFDRIPRTNERRWIVLIGALAQRGFHQVALGVFGEMQREGIRPSKFVLPSVAKACGTLRDRHTGEQIHAVVLRHSFESDAYVASALIFMYSKWGLVGKAVNVFNAMVEKDLVALNAMVSGYAQQGFVREALELVERMKAEGLKPNVVTWNTLVAGFSQLGDESMVSELFQAMQINGVEPDVVSWTSVISGLVQNFRNKAAFDTFKQMMNDGHYPTSATLSSLLPACANVADLRRGKEIHGYALALGVEKDIFVRSALVDMYAKCGFITEAKTLFHGMMEKNTVTWNSMIFGYANHDAGRWESVVRLKKMIKKRKLQKIPGSSWIDIKAA
;
A
#
# COMPACT_ATOMS: atom_id res chain seq x y z
N MET A 1 54.48 -8.43 -5.68
CA MET A 1 53.72 -7.16 -5.69
C MET A 1 52.28 -7.32 -6.20
N HIS A 2 52.04 -8.01 -7.33
CA HIS A 2 50.68 -8.25 -7.89
C HIS A 2 49.70 -9.00 -6.95
N SER A 3 50.19 -9.96 -6.15
CA SER A 3 49.36 -10.74 -5.19
C SER A 3 48.84 -9.91 -4.00
N LEU A 4 49.66 -8.98 -3.48
CA LEU A 4 49.30 -8.10 -2.35
C LEU A 4 48.27 -7.03 -2.75
N ILE A 5 48.39 -6.48 -3.95
CA ILE A 5 47.42 -5.51 -4.52
C ILE A 5 46.06 -6.20 -4.77
N ARG A 6 46.07 -7.46 -5.19
CA ARG A 6 44.84 -8.23 -5.41
C ARG A 6 44.14 -8.55 -4.09
N LYS A 7 44.89 -8.95 -3.05
CA LYS A 7 44.34 -9.18 -1.69
C LYS A 7 43.78 -7.90 -1.06
N SER A 8 44.44 -6.74 -1.20
CA SER A 8 43.91 -5.50 -0.62
C SER A 8 42.64 -5.00 -1.31
N LYS A 9 42.54 -5.15 -2.64
CA LYS A 9 41.30 -4.83 -3.39
C LYS A 9 40.12 -5.70 -2.99
N VAL A 10 40.35 -6.99 -2.73
CA VAL A 10 39.30 -7.92 -2.27
C VAL A 10 38.81 -7.55 -0.86
N LEU A 11 39.72 -7.23 0.06
CA LEU A 11 39.37 -6.84 1.43
C LEU A 11 38.53 -5.55 1.46
N ILE A 12 38.89 -4.56 0.63
CA ILE A 12 38.13 -3.30 0.49
C ILE A 12 36.75 -3.54 -0.12
N ALA A 13 36.62 -4.46 -1.07
CA ALA A 13 35.33 -4.82 -1.67
C ALA A 13 34.39 -5.49 -0.65
N GLN A 14 34.90 -6.47 0.10
CA GLN A 14 34.13 -7.14 1.17
C GLN A 14 33.68 -6.15 2.24
N GLN A 15 34.53 -5.20 2.61
CA GLN A 15 34.18 -4.18 3.61
C GLN A 15 33.09 -3.23 3.10
N ARG A 16 33.05 -2.94 1.79
CA ARG A 16 31.99 -2.12 1.18
C ARG A 16 30.65 -2.83 1.15
N GLU A 17 30.65 -4.12 0.81
CA GLU A 17 29.45 -4.96 0.81
C GLU A 17 28.87 -5.11 2.24
N ALA A 18 29.72 -5.30 3.25
CA ALA A 18 29.28 -5.35 4.64
C ALA A 18 28.57 -4.05 5.08
N TYR A 19 29.13 -2.88 4.73
CA TYR A 19 28.47 -1.61 5.02
C TYR A 19 27.17 -1.42 4.25
N ALA A 20 27.11 -1.84 2.99
CA ALA A 20 25.89 -1.79 2.19
C ALA A 20 24.77 -2.65 2.79
N ALA A 21 25.09 -3.88 3.18
CA ALA A 21 24.16 -4.79 3.82
C ALA A 21 23.62 -4.20 5.13
N LEU A 22 24.49 -3.64 5.97
CA LEU A 22 24.07 -2.99 7.22
C LEU A 22 23.12 -1.81 6.98
N ILE A 23 23.39 -0.96 5.98
CA ILE A 23 22.47 0.14 5.63
C ILE A 23 21.11 -0.41 5.23
N GLU A 24 21.07 -1.47 4.41
CA GLU A 24 19.82 -2.10 3.98
C GLU A 24 19.05 -2.72 5.14
N THR A 25 19.73 -3.43 6.05
CA THR A 25 19.10 -3.98 7.26
C THR A 25 18.50 -2.88 8.13
N TYR A 26 19.25 -1.80 8.39
CA TYR A 26 18.74 -0.69 9.18
C TYR A 26 17.61 0.06 8.47
N ALA A 27 17.63 0.12 7.14
CA ALA A 27 16.55 0.72 6.35
C ALA A 27 15.27 -0.12 6.43
N GLN A 28 15.38 -1.44 6.33
CA GLN A 28 14.26 -2.39 6.47
C GLN A 28 13.63 -2.32 7.86
N ASN A 29 14.47 -2.29 8.91
CA ASN A 29 14.01 -2.23 10.31
C ASN A 29 13.64 -0.81 10.76
N ARG A 30 13.87 0.22 9.93
CA ARG A 30 13.68 1.64 10.26
C ARG A 30 14.45 2.08 11.50
N GLU A 31 15.64 1.52 11.71
CA GLU A 31 16.51 1.82 12.84
C GLU A 31 17.25 3.15 12.63
N LEU A 32 16.54 4.25 12.86
CA LEU A 32 17.07 5.58 12.61
C LEU A 32 18.34 5.88 13.43
N HIS A 33 18.39 5.44 14.68
CA HIS A 33 19.54 5.67 15.56
C HIS A 33 20.79 4.92 15.08
N SER A 34 20.68 3.60 14.90
CA SER A 34 21.75 2.74 14.39
C SER A 34 22.28 3.22 13.03
N GLY A 35 21.38 3.58 12.12
CA GLY A 35 21.77 4.07 10.80
C GLY A 35 22.40 5.47 10.81
N LYS A 36 21.98 6.38 11.72
CA LYS A 36 22.69 7.67 11.91
C LYS A 36 24.11 7.48 12.43
N LEU A 37 24.33 6.53 13.36
CA LEU A 37 25.67 6.18 13.83
C LEU A 37 26.53 5.59 12.71
N LEU A 38 25.96 4.70 11.90
CA LEU A 38 26.66 4.14 10.75
C LEU A 38 27.01 5.22 9.71
N HIS A 39 26.08 6.12 9.41
CA HIS A 39 26.32 7.25 8.53
C HIS A 39 27.45 8.15 9.05
N ALA A 40 27.46 8.49 10.34
CA ALA A 40 28.55 9.27 10.94
C ALA A 40 29.91 8.56 10.78
N ARG A 41 29.97 7.24 10.98
CA ARG A 41 31.19 6.44 10.74
C ARG A 41 31.62 6.47 9.27
N LEU A 42 30.69 6.43 8.32
CA LEU A 42 30.99 6.53 6.89
C LEU A 42 31.50 7.93 6.50
N ILE A 43 31.03 8.99 7.17
CA ILE A 43 31.56 10.35 6.99
C ILE A 43 33.03 10.40 7.45
N ILE A 44 33.32 9.90 8.66
CA ILE A 44 34.68 9.89 9.22
C ILE A 44 35.66 9.12 8.32
N LYS A 45 35.21 8.01 7.71
CA LYS A 45 36.02 7.21 6.78
C LYS A 45 36.12 7.79 5.37
N GLY A 46 35.49 8.93 5.08
CA GLY A 46 35.44 9.51 3.74
C GLY A 46 34.67 8.67 2.72
N LEU A 47 33.84 7.72 3.17
CA LEU A 47 33.07 6.83 2.29
C LEU A 47 31.68 7.38 1.99
N ALA A 48 31.14 8.26 2.84
CA ALA A 48 29.81 8.84 2.66
C ALA A 48 29.67 9.73 1.42
N CYS A 49 30.78 10.29 0.91
CA CYS A 49 30.79 11.08 -0.33
C CYS A 49 30.83 10.22 -1.60
N LEU A 50 31.12 8.92 -1.49
CA LEU A 50 31.06 8.00 -2.62
C LEU A 50 29.61 7.83 -3.04
N THR A 51 29.32 8.03 -4.34
CA THR A 51 27.96 7.96 -4.87
C THR A 51 27.25 6.65 -4.53
N TYR A 52 27.99 5.54 -4.45
CA TYR A 52 27.47 4.24 -4.04
C TYR A 52 26.81 4.28 -2.65
N PHE A 53 27.51 4.82 -1.65
CA PHE A 53 26.96 4.96 -0.29
C PHE A 53 25.98 6.11 -0.18
N GLY A 54 26.21 7.21 -0.90
CA GLY A 54 25.28 8.34 -0.96
C GLY A 54 23.88 7.90 -1.37
N CYS A 55 23.74 7.12 -2.46
CA CYS A 55 22.45 6.60 -2.89
C CYS A 55 21.80 5.67 -1.85
N LYS A 56 22.56 4.76 -1.22
CA LYS A 56 22.02 3.86 -0.17
C LYS A 56 21.57 4.63 1.07
N LEU A 57 22.31 5.66 1.47
CA LEU A 57 21.95 6.51 2.60
C LEU A 57 20.71 7.37 2.28
N VAL A 58 20.59 7.90 1.07
CA VAL A 58 19.36 8.60 0.62
C VAL A 58 18.14 7.68 0.72
N ALA A 59 18.26 6.43 0.27
CA ALA A 59 17.21 5.43 0.43
C ALA A 59 16.92 5.20 1.91
N PHE A 60 17.92 4.89 2.74
CA PHE A 60 17.77 4.69 4.19
C PHE A 60 17.02 5.82 4.90
N TYR A 61 17.42 7.08 4.68
CA TYR A 61 16.75 8.22 5.32
C TYR A 61 15.31 8.38 4.84
N THR A 62 15.04 8.09 3.56
CA THR A 62 13.68 8.07 3.01
C THR A 62 12.84 6.95 3.66
N GLU A 63 13.40 5.75 3.84
CA GLU A 63 12.75 4.62 4.52
C GLU A 63 12.41 4.94 5.97
N CYS A 64 13.24 5.75 6.64
CA CYS A 64 13.02 6.23 8.00
C CYS A 64 12.10 7.47 8.07
N GLY A 65 11.55 7.95 6.95
CA GLY A 65 10.70 9.14 6.89
C GLY A 65 11.42 10.49 7.08
N GLN A 66 12.75 10.50 7.07
CA GLN A 66 13.57 11.70 7.22
C GLN A 66 13.89 12.33 5.85
N ILE A 67 12.86 12.88 5.20
CA ILE A 67 12.96 13.39 3.82
C ILE A 67 13.95 14.56 3.70
N SER A 68 14.04 15.41 4.72
CA SER A 68 14.98 16.54 4.76
C SER A 68 16.44 16.09 4.78
N ASP A 69 16.77 15.05 5.54
CA ASP A 69 18.12 14.49 5.60
C ASP A 69 18.47 13.72 4.32
N ALA A 70 17.51 12.98 3.76
CA ALA A 70 17.64 12.36 2.44
C ALA A 70 17.94 13.41 1.36
N ARG A 71 17.25 14.57 1.39
CA ARG A 71 17.48 15.65 0.42
C ARG A 71 18.87 16.27 0.54
N LYS A 72 19.33 16.56 1.76
CA LYS A 72 20.69 17.09 1.98
C LYS A 72 21.78 16.17 1.43
N LEU A 73 21.58 14.86 1.55
CA LEU A 73 22.51 13.87 0.99
C LEU A 73 22.44 13.83 -0.53
N PHE A 74 21.24 13.88 -1.09
CA PHE A 74 21.04 13.96 -2.54
C PHE A 74 21.77 15.15 -3.16
N ASP A 75 21.68 16.34 -2.53
CA ASP A 75 22.32 17.56 -3.01
C ASP A 75 23.86 17.48 -2.95
N ARG A 76 24.42 16.61 -2.10
CA ARG A 76 25.88 16.35 -2.01
C ARG A 76 26.38 15.36 -3.05
N ILE A 77 25.50 14.55 -3.66
CA ILE A 77 25.90 13.62 -4.73
C ILE A 77 26.19 14.42 -6.01
N PRO A 78 27.29 14.15 -6.72
CA PRO A 78 27.64 14.87 -7.95
C PRO A 78 26.49 14.96 -8.94
N ARG A 79 26.27 16.16 -9.52
CA ARG A 79 25.16 16.42 -10.46
C ARG A 79 25.21 15.56 -11.71
N THR A 80 26.40 15.12 -12.13
CA THR A 80 26.62 14.22 -13.27
C THR A 80 26.06 12.82 -13.05
N ASN A 81 25.69 12.45 -11.81
CA ASN A 81 25.20 11.11 -11.52
C ASN A 81 23.69 11.00 -11.70
N GLU A 82 23.24 10.54 -12.87
CA GLU A 82 21.81 10.36 -13.15
C GLU A 82 21.11 9.35 -12.23
N ARG A 83 21.84 8.37 -11.66
CA ARG A 83 21.26 7.36 -10.76
C ARG A 83 20.73 7.96 -9.45
N ARG A 84 21.24 9.13 -9.03
CA ARG A 84 20.75 9.83 -7.82
C ARG A 84 19.26 10.12 -7.88
N TRP A 85 18.75 10.48 -9.07
CA TRP A 85 17.35 10.77 -9.32
C TRP A 85 16.48 9.52 -9.23
N ILE A 86 16.91 8.43 -9.86
CA ILE A 86 16.21 7.14 -9.86
C ILE A 86 16.02 6.64 -8.42
N VAL A 87 17.08 6.71 -7.61
CA VAL A 87 17.06 6.24 -6.22
C VAL A 87 16.14 7.10 -5.35
N LEU A 88 16.27 8.42 -5.43
CA LEU A 88 15.44 9.32 -4.61
C LEU A 88 13.96 9.24 -5.01
N ILE A 89 13.64 9.34 -6.31
CA ILE A 89 12.26 9.26 -6.80
C ILE A 89 11.66 7.89 -6.49
N GLY A 90 12.43 6.82 -6.69
CA GLY A 90 12.02 5.45 -6.38
C GLY A 90 11.66 5.27 -4.91
N ALA A 91 12.56 5.68 -4.00
CA ALA A 91 12.35 5.58 -2.56
C ALA A 91 11.16 6.43 -2.08
N LEU A 92 11.03 7.67 -2.59
CA LEU A 92 9.90 8.55 -2.27
C LEU A 92 8.57 7.96 -2.73
N ALA A 93 8.52 7.43 -3.96
CA ALA A 93 7.32 6.82 -4.52
C ALA A 93 6.93 5.55 -3.76
N GLN A 94 7.88 4.69 -3.38
CA GLN A 94 7.63 3.49 -2.58
C GLN A 94 7.07 3.79 -1.19
N ARG A 95 7.49 4.91 -0.58
CA ARG A 95 7.00 5.34 0.74
C ARG A 95 5.73 6.17 0.72
N GLY A 96 5.12 6.37 -0.44
CA GLY A 96 3.87 7.13 -0.56
C GLY A 96 4.06 8.65 -0.59
N PHE A 97 5.29 9.16 -0.58
CA PHE A 97 5.59 10.59 -0.76
C PHE A 97 5.50 10.99 -2.24
N HIS A 98 4.39 10.62 -2.89
CA HIS A 98 4.19 10.75 -4.33
C HIS A 98 4.33 12.19 -4.82
N GLN A 99 3.84 13.17 -4.04
CA GLN A 99 3.89 14.59 -4.44
C GLN A 99 5.34 15.11 -4.45
N VAL A 100 6.14 14.70 -3.45
CA VAL A 100 7.57 15.04 -3.41
C VAL A 100 8.31 14.34 -4.54
N ALA A 101 7.97 13.07 -4.83
CA ALA A 101 8.56 12.33 -5.94
C ALA A 101 8.33 13.03 -7.29
N LEU A 102 7.11 13.53 -7.56
CA LEU A 102 6.81 14.28 -8.78
C LEU A 102 7.54 15.64 -8.82
N GLY A 103 7.67 16.33 -7.68
CA GLY A 103 8.47 17.56 -7.59
C GLY A 103 9.95 17.33 -7.94
N VAL A 104 10.54 16.26 -7.40
CA VAL A 104 11.92 15.84 -7.70
C VAL A 104 12.06 15.42 -9.17
N PHE A 105 11.04 14.78 -9.76
CA PHE A 105 11.04 14.47 -11.19
C PHE A 105 11.02 15.74 -12.07
N GLY A 106 10.22 16.75 -11.69
CA GLY A 106 10.24 18.04 -12.37
C GLY A 106 11.58 18.77 -12.27
N GLU A 107 12.32 18.61 -11.17
CA GLU A 107 13.70 19.10 -11.05
C GLU A 107 14.66 18.38 -11.98
N MET A 108 14.59 17.03 -12.06
CA MET A 108 15.39 16.22 -12.97
C MET A 108 15.23 16.69 -14.42
N GLN A 109 14.00 16.96 -14.84
CA GLN A 109 13.69 17.45 -16.18
C GLN A 109 14.19 18.89 -16.42
N ARG A 110 14.11 19.78 -15.41
CA ARG A 110 14.67 21.14 -15.50
C ARG A 110 16.19 21.17 -15.58
N GLU A 111 16.88 20.18 -15.00
CA GLU A 111 18.32 19.98 -15.22
C GLU A 111 18.66 19.39 -16.61
N GLY A 112 17.65 19.15 -17.46
CA GLY A 112 17.83 18.61 -18.81
C GLY A 112 18.15 17.11 -18.83
N ILE A 113 18.03 16.41 -17.69
CA ILE A 113 18.30 14.98 -17.61
C ILE A 113 17.12 14.21 -18.20
N ARG A 114 17.42 13.33 -19.16
CA ARG A 114 16.40 12.52 -19.82
C ARG A 114 15.90 11.41 -18.89
N PRO A 115 14.58 11.21 -18.76
CA PRO A 115 14.04 10.09 -17.99
C PRO A 115 14.47 8.74 -18.57
N SER A 116 15.01 7.87 -17.73
CA SER A 116 15.33 6.48 -18.10
C SER A 116 14.16 5.54 -17.82
N LYS A 117 14.16 4.36 -18.45
CA LYS A 117 13.17 3.30 -18.19
C LYS A 117 13.07 2.86 -16.72
N PHE A 118 14.07 3.19 -15.89
CA PHE A 118 14.10 2.86 -14.46
C PHE A 118 13.37 3.88 -13.58
N VAL A 119 13.25 5.15 -14.01
CA VAL A 119 12.54 6.18 -13.22
C VAL A 119 11.07 6.25 -13.58
N LEU A 120 10.72 6.00 -14.85
CA LEU A 120 9.36 6.13 -15.37
C LEU A 120 8.32 5.29 -14.60
N PRO A 121 8.58 4.03 -14.18
CA PRO A 121 7.63 3.26 -13.39
C PRO A 121 7.28 3.89 -12.05
N SER A 122 8.26 4.45 -11.34
CA SER A 122 8.05 5.11 -10.05
C SER A 122 7.22 6.39 -10.20
N VAL A 123 7.49 7.16 -11.25
CA VAL A 123 6.75 8.40 -11.54
C VAL A 123 5.33 8.09 -12.02
N ALA A 124 5.15 7.12 -12.92
CA ALA A 124 3.82 6.68 -13.38
C ALA A 124 2.94 6.18 -12.22
N LYS A 125 3.51 5.40 -11.29
CA LYS A 125 2.81 4.98 -10.06
C LYS A 125 2.40 6.19 -9.20
N ALA A 126 3.29 7.17 -9.02
CA ALA A 126 2.97 8.41 -8.30
C ALA A 126 1.84 9.23 -8.98
N CYS A 127 1.89 9.38 -10.31
CA CYS A 127 0.82 10.02 -11.10
C CYS A 127 -0.52 9.28 -11.00
N GLY A 128 -0.47 7.93 -11.01
CA GLY A 128 -1.64 7.07 -10.81
C GLY A 128 -2.32 7.36 -9.46
N THR A 129 -1.54 7.35 -8.38
CA THR A 129 -2.06 7.58 -7.02
C THR A 129 -2.59 9.00 -6.81
N LEU A 130 -1.87 10.02 -7.31
CA LEU A 130 -2.26 11.42 -7.15
C LEU A 130 -3.34 11.88 -8.15
N ARG A 131 -3.67 11.03 -9.14
CA ARG A 131 -4.53 11.39 -10.27
C ARG A 131 -4.02 12.60 -11.07
N ASP A 132 -2.70 12.79 -11.13
CA ASP A 132 -2.07 13.82 -11.95
C ASP A 132 -2.03 13.39 -13.41
N ARG A 133 -3.09 13.76 -14.14
CA ARG A 133 -3.25 13.42 -15.56
C ARG A 133 -2.21 14.08 -16.45
N HIS A 134 -1.83 15.33 -16.15
CA HIS A 134 -0.92 16.11 -16.99
C HIS A 134 0.46 15.46 -17.04
N THR A 135 1.05 15.22 -15.87
CA THR A 135 2.38 14.60 -15.78
C THR A 135 2.35 13.16 -16.29
N GLY A 136 1.28 12.40 -16.03
CA GLY A 136 1.18 11.02 -16.50
C GLY A 136 1.02 10.89 -18.02
N GLU A 137 0.30 11.78 -18.70
CA GLU A 137 0.22 11.80 -20.16
C GLU A 137 1.56 12.20 -20.81
N GLN A 138 2.29 13.14 -20.20
CA GLN A 138 3.66 13.47 -20.61
C GLN A 138 4.59 12.26 -20.50
N ILE A 139 4.50 11.49 -19.41
CA ILE A 139 5.28 10.26 -19.23
C ILE A 139 4.95 9.25 -20.31
N HIS A 140 3.67 9.02 -20.62
CA HIS A 140 3.30 8.10 -21.69
C HIS A 140 3.85 8.54 -23.05
N ALA A 141 3.83 9.85 -23.35
CA ALA A 141 4.46 10.38 -24.56
C ALA A 141 5.98 10.18 -24.58
N VAL A 142 6.67 10.32 -23.44
CA VAL A 142 8.10 10.02 -23.29
C VAL A 142 8.38 8.55 -23.53
N VAL A 143 7.53 7.64 -23.04
CA VAL A 143 7.65 6.20 -23.27
C VAL A 143 7.60 5.88 -24.76
N LEU A 144 6.60 6.41 -25.48
CA LEU A 144 6.45 6.20 -26.93
C LEU A 144 7.60 6.82 -27.73
N ARG A 145 8.05 8.03 -27.36
CA ARG A 145 9.14 8.73 -28.07
C ARG A 145 10.48 8.02 -27.96
N HIS A 146 10.72 7.31 -26.85
CA HIS A 146 11.99 6.63 -26.59
C HIS A 146 11.91 5.11 -26.77
N SER A 147 10.83 4.60 -27.36
CA SER A 147 10.63 3.18 -27.64
C SER A 147 10.69 2.29 -26.39
N PHE A 148 10.14 2.76 -25.26
CA PHE A 148 10.10 2.02 -24.00
C PHE A 148 8.80 1.22 -23.80
N GLU A 149 7.90 1.20 -24.79
CA GLU A 149 6.64 0.45 -24.76
C GLU A 149 6.81 -1.07 -24.65
N SER A 150 7.96 -1.59 -25.08
CA SER A 150 8.30 -3.01 -24.97
C SER A 150 8.79 -3.41 -23.58
N ASP A 151 9.15 -2.46 -22.71
CA ASP A 151 9.63 -2.76 -21.36
C ASP A 151 8.47 -3.10 -20.42
N ALA A 152 8.41 -4.35 -19.97
CA ALA A 152 7.31 -4.86 -19.15
C ALA A 152 7.09 -4.08 -17.84
N TYR A 153 8.15 -3.54 -17.23
CA TYR A 153 8.04 -2.75 -16.00
C TYR A 153 7.41 -1.37 -16.26
N VAL A 154 7.77 -0.75 -17.38
CA VAL A 154 7.18 0.53 -17.82
C VAL A 154 5.72 0.32 -18.20
N ALA A 155 5.42 -0.69 -19.03
CA ALA A 155 4.06 -1.01 -19.44
C ALA A 155 3.15 -1.34 -18.25
N SER A 156 3.62 -2.18 -17.31
CA SER A 156 2.88 -2.49 -16.07
C SER A 156 2.58 -1.25 -15.21
N ALA A 157 3.51 -0.29 -15.17
CA ALA A 157 3.29 0.96 -14.43
C ALA A 157 2.30 1.89 -15.13
N LEU A 158 2.29 1.93 -16.47
CA LEU A 158 1.28 2.66 -17.25
C LEU A 158 -0.11 2.02 -17.11
N ILE A 159 -0.20 0.69 -17.12
CA ILE A 159 -1.44 -0.05 -16.83
C ILE A 159 -1.98 0.35 -15.45
N PHE A 160 -1.13 0.33 -14.43
CA PHE A 160 -1.50 0.76 -13.08
C PHE A 160 -2.02 2.21 -13.07
N MET A 161 -1.29 3.12 -13.72
CA MET A 161 -1.65 4.54 -13.79
C MET A 161 -3.04 4.74 -14.43
N TYR A 162 -3.28 4.17 -15.61
CA TYR A 162 -4.57 4.29 -16.29
C TYR A 162 -5.71 3.64 -15.54
N SER A 163 -5.45 2.49 -14.92
CA SER A 163 -6.41 1.80 -14.06
C SER A 163 -6.84 2.64 -12.87
N LYS A 164 -5.90 3.36 -12.22
CA LYS A 164 -6.21 4.29 -11.12
C LYS A 164 -7.03 5.50 -11.53
N TRP A 165 -6.98 5.87 -12.80
CA TRP A 165 -7.78 6.96 -13.36
C TRP A 165 -9.15 6.52 -13.89
N GLY A 166 -9.47 5.21 -13.82
CA GLY A 166 -10.69 4.64 -14.38
C GLY A 166 -10.66 4.51 -15.91
N LEU A 167 -9.51 4.75 -16.55
CA LEU A 167 -9.36 4.66 -18.00
C LEU A 167 -8.92 3.25 -18.41
N VAL A 168 -9.73 2.25 -18.07
CA VAL A 168 -9.41 0.82 -18.29
C VAL A 168 -9.13 0.54 -19.77
N GLY A 169 -9.86 1.15 -20.70
CA GLY A 169 -9.59 1.00 -22.14
C GLY A 169 -8.16 1.42 -22.55
N LYS A 170 -7.62 2.49 -21.97
CA LYS A 170 -6.21 2.88 -22.21
C LYS A 170 -5.24 1.86 -21.59
N ALA A 171 -5.56 1.31 -20.42
CA ALA A 171 -4.76 0.25 -19.81
C ALA A 171 -4.75 -1.03 -20.68
N VAL A 172 -5.91 -1.43 -21.22
CA VAL A 172 -6.04 -2.56 -22.15
C VAL A 172 -5.20 -2.34 -23.41
N ASN A 173 -5.21 -1.14 -23.97
CA ASN A 173 -4.39 -0.82 -25.15
C ASN A 173 -2.89 -0.98 -24.87
N VAL A 174 -2.42 -0.48 -23.71
CA VAL A 174 -1.03 -0.66 -23.29
C VAL A 174 -0.70 -2.14 -23.12
N PHE A 175 -1.56 -2.90 -22.45
CA PHE A 175 -1.36 -4.33 -22.22
C PHE A 175 -1.32 -5.14 -23.52
N ASN A 176 -2.26 -4.88 -24.45
CA ASN A 176 -2.30 -5.57 -25.73
C ASN A 176 -1.08 -5.27 -26.60
N ALA A 177 -0.53 -4.06 -26.51
CA ALA A 177 0.68 -3.65 -27.22
C ALA A 177 1.97 -4.30 -26.67
N MET A 178 1.94 -4.93 -25.48
CA MET A 178 3.10 -5.64 -24.93
C MET A 178 3.43 -6.88 -25.77
N VAL A 179 4.68 -7.00 -26.18
CA VAL A 179 5.20 -8.17 -26.92
C VAL A 179 5.16 -9.41 -26.04
N GLU A 180 5.73 -9.32 -24.85
CA GLU A 180 5.68 -10.36 -23.83
C GLU A 180 4.81 -9.88 -22.67
N LYS A 181 3.77 -10.65 -22.36
CA LYS A 181 2.86 -10.38 -21.24
C LYS A 181 3.25 -11.31 -20.10
N ASP A 182 3.93 -10.78 -19.10
CA ASP A 182 4.32 -11.55 -17.93
C ASP A 182 3.22 -11.53 -16.85
N LEU A 183 3.48 -12.25 -15.76
CA LEU A 183 2.57 -12.31 -14.61
C LEU A 183 2.40 -10.94 -13.92
N VAL A 184 3.38 -10.04 -14.03
CA VAL A 184 3.31 -8.69 -13.45
C VAL A 184 2.30 -7.85 -14.22
N ALA A 185 2.37 -7.88 -15.55
CA ALA A 185 1.41 -7.20 -16.43
C ALA A 185 0.00 -7.75 -16.26
N LEU A 186 -0.14 -9.07 -16.17
CA LEU A 186 -1.43 -9.72 -15.90
C LEU A 186 -2.03 -9.24 -14.58
N ASN A 187 -1.26 -9.29 -13.49
CA ASN A 187 -1.72 -8.85 -12.18
C ASN A 187 -2.08 -7.37 -12.14
N ALA A 188 -1.33 -6.53 -12.88
CA ALA A 188 -1.64 -5.10 -13.01
C ALA A 188 -2.99 -4.89 -13.72
N MET A 189 -3.26 -5.63 -14.80
CA MET A 189 -4.54 -5.56 -15.52
C MET A 189 -5.72 -6.11 -14.71
N VAL A 190 -5.57 -7.28 -14.10
CA VAL A 190 -6.62 -7.92 -13.27
C VAL A 190 -6.98 -7.01 -12.09
N SER A 191 -5.97 -6.44 -11.43
CA SER A 191 -6.19 -5.43 -10.39
C SER A 191 -6.90 -4.18 -10.92
N GLY A 192 -6.57 -3.76 -12.14
CA GLY A 192 -7.18 -2.61 -12.78
C GLY A 192 -8.66 -2.82 -13.09
N TYR A 193 -9.01 -3.98 -13.67
CA TYR A 193 -10.39 -4.38 -13.91
C TYR A 193 -11.18 -4.51 -12.61
N ALA A 194 -10.63 -5.22 -11.61
CA ALA A 194 -11.31 -5.43 -10.33
C ALA A 194 -11.61 -4.11 -9.59
N GLN A 195 -10.67 -3.16 -9.60
CA GLN A 195 -10.87 -1.84 -8.97
C GLN A 195 -11.97 -0.99 -9.62
N GLN A 196 -12.28 -1.26 -10.89
CA GLN A 196 -13.32 -0.53 -11.63
C GLN A 196 -14.64 -1.33 -11.74
N GLY A 197 -14.73 -2.49 -11.08
CA GLY A 197 -15.93 -3.33 -11.05
C GLY A 197 -16.07 -4.30 -12.23
N PHE A 198 -15.11 -4.33 -13.15
CA PHE A 198 -15.11 -5.20 -14.34
C PHE A 198 -14.51 -6.58 -14.04
N VAL A 199 -15.00 -7.24 -12.98
CA VAL A 199 -14.38 -8.47 -12.44
C VAL A 199 -14.57 -9.65 -13.39
N ARG A 200 -15.63 -9.64 -14.21
CA ARG A 200 -15.88 -10.70 -15.22
C ARG A 200 -14.85 -10.64 -16.35
N GLU A 201 -14.57 -9.45 -16.85
CA GLU A 201 -13.53 -9.20 -17.85
C GLU A 201 -12.13 -9.54 -17.30
N ALA A 202 -11.91 -9.33 -16.00
CA ALA A 202 -10.70 -9.77 -15.32
C ALA A 202 -10.55 -11.29 -15.34
N LEU A 203 -11.64 -12.03 -15.09
CA LEU A 203 -11.65 -13.50 -15.13
C LEU A 203 -11.41 -14.02 -16.56
N GLU A 204 -12.08 -13.43 -17.56
CA GLU A 204 -11.86 -13.77 -18.97
C GLU A 204 -10.40 -13.56 -19.40
N LEU A 205 -9.78 -12.47 -18.94
CA LEU A 205 -8.35 -12.23 -19.17
C LEU A 205 -7.48 -13.34 -18.53
N VAL A 206 -7.79 -13.75 -17.31
CA VAL A 206 -7.04 -14.82 -16.62
C VAL A 206 -7.18 -16.15 -17.36
N GLU A 207 -8.38 -16.53 -17.78
CA GLU A 207 -8.61 -17.77 -18.54
C GLU A 207 -7.92 -17.76 -19.90
N ARG A 208 -7.93 -16.63 -20.61
CA ARG A 208 -7.17 -16.47 -21.85
C ARG A 208 -5.67 -16.62 -21.64
N MET A 209 -5.12 -15.96 -20.62
CA MET A 209 -3.68 -16.00 -20.34
C MET A 209 -3.23 -17.38 -19.84
N LYS A 210 -4.11 -18.12 -19.15
CA LYS A 210 -3.91 -19.54 -18.84
C LYS A 210 -3.80 -20.39 -20.09
N ALA A 211 -4.68 -20.17 -21.08
CA ALA A 211 -4.60 -20.87 -22.36
C ALA A 211 -3.32 -20.55 -23.16
N GLU A 212 -2.75 -19.35 -22.96
CA GLU A 212 -1.44 -18.96 -23.50
C GLU A 212 -0.24 -19.51 -22.69
N GLY A 213 -0.50 -20.32 -21.64
CA GLY A 213 0.53 -21.03 -20.87
C GLY A 213 1.05 -20.28 -19.63
N LEU A 214 0.51 -19.10 -19.32
CA LEU A 214 0.86 -18.40 -18.08
C LEU A 214 0.11 -19.03 -16.90
N LYS A 215 0.83 -19.29 -15.82
CA LYS A 215 0.25 -19.83 -14.59
C LYS A 215 -0.07 -18.67 -13.62
N PRO A 216 -1.36 -18.38 -13.35
CA PRO A 216 -1.73 -17.40 -12.35
C PRO A 216 -1.22 -17.79 -10.98
N ASN A 217 -0.86 -16.80 -10.16
CA ASN A 217 -0.42 -17.04 -8.79
C ASN A 217 -1.50 -16.61 -7.79
N VAL A 218 -1.17 -16.77 -6.49
CA VAL A 218 -2.07 -16.38 -5.39
C VAL A 218 -2.55 -14.93 -5.48
N VAL A 219 -1.71 -14.02 -5.99
CA VAL A 219 -2.09 -12.61 -6.17
C VAL A 219 -3.21 -12.46 -7.22
N THR A 220 -3.11 -13.19 -8.34
CA THR A 220 -4.14 -13.16 -9.39
C THR A 220 -5.48 -13.65 -8.84
N TRP A 221 -5.49 -14.82 -8.20
CA TRP A 221 -6.70 -15.41 -7.63
C TRP A 221 -7.31 -14.56 -6.51
N ASN A 222 -6.49 -14.06 -5.60
CA ASN A 222 -6.94 -13.18 -4.51
C ASN A 222 -7.61 -11.91 -5.04
N THR A 223 -7.10 -11.36 -6.15
CA THR A 223 -7.69 -10.18 -6.78
C THR A 223 -9.09 -10.46 -7.35
N LEU A 224 -9.27 -11.61 -8.00
CA LEU A 224 -10.58 -12.05 -8.50
C LEU A 224 -11.55 -12.35 -7.36
N VAL A 225 -11.11 -13.11 -6.36
CA VAL A 225 -11.87 -13.42 -5.13
C VAL A 225 -12.33 -12.13 -4.47
N ALA A 226 -11.45 -11.16 -4.26
CA ALA A 226 -11.81 -9.88 -3.66
C ALA A 226 -12.86 -9.14 -4.51
N GLY A 227 -12.71 -9.14 -5.83
CA GLY A 227 -13.67 -8.51 -6.74
C GLY A 227 -15.06 -9.13 -6.67
N PHE A 228 -15.18 -10.46 -6.77
CA PHE A 228 -16.48 -11.14 -6.68
C PHE A 228 -17.07 -11.11 -5.25
N SER A 229 -16.21 -11.12 -4.22
CA SER A 229 -16.65 -10.97 -2.83
C SER A 229 -17.26 -9.59 -2.58
N GLN A 230 -16.74 -8.53 -3.22
CA GLN A 230 -17.33 -7.19 -3.17
C GLN A 230 -18.68 -7.11 -3.87
N LEU A 231 -18.85 -7.82 -4.99
CA LEU A 231 -20.13 -7.94 -5.70
C LEU A 231 -21.16 -8.81 -4.96
N GLY A 232 -20.74 -9.58 -3.95
CA GLY A 232 -21.61 -10.50 -3.21
C GLY A 232 -21.93 -11.79 -3.97
N ASP A 233 -21.13 -12.14 -4.99
CA ASP A 233 -21.31 -13.36 -5.79
C ASP A 233 -20.63 -14.56 -5.09
N GLU A 234 -21.31 -15.11 -4.08
CA GLU A 234 -20.79 -16.19 -3.23
C GLU A 234 -20.51 -17.49 -4.02
N SER A 235 -21.26 -17.75 -5.09
CA SER A 235 -21.05 -18.89 -5.99
C SER A 235 -19.71 -18.77 -6.69
N MET A 236 -19.47 -17.64 -7.36
CA MET A 236 -18.21 -17.40 -8.05
C MET A 236 -17.02 -17.39 -7.08
N VAL A 237 -17.16 -16.85 -5.88
CA VAL A 237 -16.08 -16.87 -4.87
C VAL A 237 -15.68 -18.32 -4.54
N SER A 238 -16.66 -19.20 -4.36
CA SER A 238 -16.42 -20.62 -4.04
C SER A 238 -15.79 -21.37 -5.22
N GLU A 239 -16.26 -21.11 -6.45
CA GLU A 239 -15.68 -21.64 -7.68
C GLU A 239 -14.22 -21.19 -7.85
N LEU A 240 -13.91 -19.92 -7.58
CA LEU A 240 -12.54 -19.39 -7.66
C LEU A 240 -11.61 -20.00 -6.61
N PHE A 241 -12.09 -20.26 -5.39
CA PHE A 241 -11.31 -20.97 -4.38
C PHE A 241 -10.95 -22.39 -4.81
N GLN A 242 -11.91 -23.12 -5.37
CA GLN A 242 -11.67 -24.46 -5.90
C GLN A 242 -10.75 -24.42 -7.12
N ALA A 243 -10.97 -23.49 -8.04
CA ALA A 243 -10.13 -23.31 -9.22
C ALA A 243 -8.68 -22.99 -8.83
N MET A 244 -8.46 -22.13 -7.85
CA MET A 244 -7.14 -21.80 -7.31
C MET A 244 -6.40 -23.07 -6.84
N GLN A 245 -7.08 -23.93 -6.07
CA GLN A 245 -6.52 -25.21 -5.60
C GLN A 245 -6.25 -26.20 -6.73
N ILE A 246 -7.17 -26.34 -7.71
CA ILE A 246 -6.98 -27.20 -8.89
C ILE A 246 -5.77 -26.75 -9.71
N ASN A 247 -5.49 -25.46 -9.75
CA ASN A 247 -4.31 -24.90 -10.42
C ASN A 247 -3.02 -25.04 -9.58
N GLY A 248 -3.06 -25.76 -8.46
CA GLY A 248 -1.91 -26.00 -7.58
C GLY A 248 -1.49 -24.76 -6.77
N VAL A 249 -2.42 -23.83 -6.55
CA VAL A 249 -2.18 -22.64 -5.73
C VAL A 249 -2.99 -22.79 -4.44
N GLU A 250 -2.31 -22.77 -3.29
CA GLU A 250 -2.98 -22.88 -2.00
C GLU A 250 -3.52 -21.52 -1.52
N PRO A 251 -4.77 -21.43 -1.05
CA PRO A 251 -5.30 -20.24 -0.41
C PRO A 251 -4.43 -19.79 0.76
N ASP A 252 -4.11 -18.50 0.82
CA ASP A 252 -3.34 -17.91 1.90
C ASP A 252 -4.23 -17.04 2.80
N VAL A 253 -3.63 -16.46 3.83
CA VAL A 253 -4.34 -15.54 4.75
C VAL A 253 -5.04 -14.40 3.99
N VAL A 254 -4.47 -13.94 2.86
CA VAL A 254 -5.05 -12.87 2.05
C VAL A 254 -6.28 -13.36 1.27
N SER A 255 -6.27 -14.61 0.78
CA SER A 255 -7.45 -15.26 0.17
C SER A 255 -8.63 -15.24 1.14
N TRP A 256 -8.45 -15.77 2.35
CA TRP A 256 -9.48 -15.82 3.39
C TRP A 256 -9.94 -14.42 3.84
N THR A 257 -8.99 -13.51 4.04
CA THR A 257 -9.29 -12.12 4.44
C THR A 257 -10.13 -11.39 3.39
N SER A 258 -9.92 -11.69 2.10
CA SER A 258 -10.68 -11.09 1.00
C SER A 258 -12.15 -11.51 1.03
N VAL A 259 -12.43 -12.80 1.27
CA VAL A 259 -13.80 -13.33 1.44
C VAL A 259 -14.47 -12.73 2.66
N ILE A 260 -13.80 -12.75 3.81
CA ILE A 260 -14.31 -12.17 5.06
C ILE A 260 -14.67 -10.69 4.84
N SER A 261 -13.78 -9.91 4.23
CA SER A 261 -14.02 -8.49 3.96
C SER A 261 -15.23 -8.28 3.06
N GLY A 262 -15.39 -9.04 1.98
CA GLY A 262 -16.55 -8.91 1.09
C GLY A 262 -17.86 -9.34 1.74
N LEU A 263 -17.86 -10.40 2.53
CA LEU A 263 -19.03 -10.82 3.32
C LEU A 263 -19.47 -9.73 4.30
N VAL A 264 -18.53 -9.11 5.02
CA VAL A 264 -18.83 -8.02 5.96
C VAL A 264 -19.37 -6.78 5.23
N GLN A 265 -18.80 -6.44 4.07
CA GLN A 265 -19.29 -5.32 3.24
C GLN A 265 -20.71 -5.56 2.71
N ASN A 266 -21.07 -6.82 2.46
CA ASN A 266 -22.41 -7.24 2.06
C ASN A 266 -23.33 -7.58 3.24
N PHE A 267 -22.98 -7.17 4.45
CA PHE A 267 -23.73 -7.40 5.70
C PHE A 267 -24.00 -8.88 6.02
N ARG A 268 -23.25 -9.81 5.41
CA ARG A 268 -23.29 -11.26 5.68
C ARG A 268 -22.43 -11.60 6.91
N ASN A 269 -22.70 -10.92 8.03
CA ASN A 269 -21.85 -10.93 9.22
C ASN A 269 -21.67 -12.34 9.81
N LYS A 270 -22.72 -13.17 9.81
CA LYS A 270 -22.64 -14.56 10.31
C LYS A 270 -21.68 -15.41 9.46
N ALA A 271 -21.85 -15.38 8.13
CA ALA A 271 -20.98 -16.10 7.22
C ALA A 271 -19.51 -15.64 7.36
N ALA A 272 -19.27 -14.34 7.55
CA ALA A 272 -17.92 -13.82 7.79
C ALA A 272 -17.26 -14.45 9.04
N PHE A 273 -18.00 -14.64 10.13
CA PHE A 273 -17.50 -15.33 11.32
C PHE A 273 -17.29 -16.84 11.11
N ASP A 274 -18.15 -17.48 10.33
CA ASP A 274 -18.01 -18.90 10.01
C ASP A 274 -16.77 -19.13 9.11
N THR A 275 -16.55 -18.27 8.10
CA THR A 275 -15.33 -18.25 7.28
C THR A 275 -14.08 -17.95 8.12
N PHE A 276 -14.15 -17.03 9.09
CA PHE A 276 -13.03 -16.76 10.00
C PHE A 276 -12.66 -17.99 10.85
N LYS A 277 -13.63 -18.78 11.29
CA LYS A 277 -13.36 -20.04 12.01
C LYS A 277 -12.76 -21.09 11.09
N GLN A 278 -13.26 -21.22 9.86
CA GLN A 278 -12.70 -22.13 8.86
C GLN A 278 -11.23 -21.80 8.58
N MET A 279 -10.92 -20.51 8.35
CA MET A 279 -9.54 -20.03 8.18
C MET A 279 -8.62 -20.50 9.33
N MET A 280 -9.06 -20.39 10.58
CA MET A 280 -8.27 -20.84 11.74
C MET A 280 -8.15 -22.36 11.82
N ASN A 281 -9.21 -23.10 11.51
CA ASN A 281 -9.20 -24.57 11.50
C ASN A 281 -8.26 -25.13 10.42
N ASP A 282 -8.14 -24.42 9.30
CA ASP A 282 -7.21 -24.75 8.21
C ASP A 282 -5.77 -24.30 8.50
N GLY A 283 -5.49 -23.82 9.72
CA GLY A 283 -4.15 -23.46 10.16
C GLY A 283 -3.66 -22.07 9.70
N HIS A 284 -4.55 -21.25 9.13
CA HIS A 284 -4.24 -19.88 8.75
C HIS A 284 -4.55 -18.91 9.90
N TYR A 285 -3.52 -18.26 10.42
CA TYR A 285 -3.67 -17.33 11.54
C TYR A 285 -4.06 -15.92 11.07
N PRO A 286 -5.07 -15.28 11.70
CA PRO A 286 -5.50 -13.92 11.37
C PRO A 286 -4.39 -12.88 11.48
N THR A 287 -4.37 -11.95 10.54
CA THR A 287 -3.48 -10.78 10.56
C THR A 287 -4.22 -9.53 11.04
N SER A 288 -3.48 -8.43 11.22
CA SER A 288 -4.05 -7.09 11.44
C SER A 288 -5.17 -6.76 10.43
N ALA A 289 -4.93 -7.05 9.15
CA ALA A 289 -5.92 -6.85 8.09
C ALA A 289 -7.18 -7.68 8.32
N THR A 290 -7.03 -8.97 8.63
CA THR A 290 -8.15 -9.89 8.92
C THR A 290 -9.01 -9.38 10.08
N LEU A 291 -8.40 -8.99 11.20
CA LEU A 291 -9.13 -8.49 12.38
C LEU A 291 -9.83 -7.16 12.08
N SER A 292 -9.15 -6.26 11.38
CA SER A 292 -9.74 -4.96 10.99
C SER A 292 -10.92 -5.10 10.02
N SER A 293 -10.92 -6.12 9.17
CA SER A 293 -12.02 -6.44 8.24
C SER A 293 -13.20 -7.12 8.93
N LEU A 294 -12.96 -7.89 10.00
CA LEU A 294 -14.00 -8.63 10.73
C LEU A 294 -14.71 -7.77 11.79
N LEU A 295 -14.01 -6.86 12.46
CA LEU A 295 -14.57 -6.00 13.51
C LEU A 295 -15.83 -5.21 13.12
N PRO A 296 -15.96 -4.68 11.89
CA PRO A 296 -17.20 -4.05 11.44
C PRO A 296 -18.40 -5.00 11.46
N ALA A 297 -18.20 -6.32 11.35
CA ALA A 297 -19.28 -7.29 11.48
C ALA A 297 -19.93 -7.24 12.87
N CYS A 298 -19.13 -7.09 13.93
CA CYS A 298 -19.62 -6.87 15.29
C CYS A 298 -20.38 -5.55 15.41
N ALA A 299 -19.80 -4.49 14.85
CA ALA A 299 -20.37 -3.15 14.89
C ALA A 299 -21.74 -3.09 14.18
N ASN A 300 -21.88 -3.79 13.05
CA ASN A 300 -23.10 -3.85 12.24
C ASN A 300 -24.29 -4.48 12.97
N VAL A 301 -24.04 -5.42 13.89
CA VAL A 301 -25.09 -6.10 14.66
C VAL A 301 -25.07 -5.74 16.15
N ALA A 302 -24.29 -4.73 16.54
CA ALA A 302 -24.05 -4.32 17.93
C ALA A 302 -23.62 -5.49 18.86
N ASP A 303 -22.86 -6.46 18.34
CA ASP A 303 -22.38 -7.62 19.10
C ASP A 303 -21.07 -7.29 19.83
N LEU A 304 -21.24 -6.66 21.00
CA LEU A 304 -20.12 -6.30 21.87
C LEU A 304 -19.30 -7.52 22.31
N ARG A 305 -19.95 -8.67 22.53
CA ARG A 305 -19.28 -9.85 23.07
C ARG A 305 -18.20 -10.32 22.10
N ARG A 306 -18.57 -10.57 20.84
CA ARG A 306 -17.60 -10.94 19.80
C ARG A 306 -16.58 -9.84 19.55
N GLY A 307 -16.99 -8.58 19.64
CA GLY A 307 -16.07 -7.45 19.54
C GLY A 307 -14.98 -7.45 20.61
N LYS A 308 -15.32 -7.79 21.86
CA LYS A 308 -14.37 -7.95 22.96
C LYS A 308 -13.47 -9.17 22.80
N GLU A 309 -14.01 -10.29 22.30
CA GLU A 309 -13.23 -11.48 21.98
C GLU A 309 -12.15 -11.16 20.93
N ILE A 310 -12.52 -10.48 19.83
CA ILE A 310 -11.56 -10.04 18.79
C ILE A 310 -10.56 -9.03 19.37
N HIS A 311 -10.99 -8.10 20.23
CA HIS A 311 -10.08 -7.16 20.87
C HIS A 311 -9.04 -7.88 21.76
N GLY A 312 -9.47 -8.86 22.55
CA GLY A 312 -8.57 -9.70 23.35
C GLY A 312 -7.58 -10.47 22.48
N TYR A 313 -8.04 -11.01 21.36
CA TYR A 313 -7.17 -11.67 20.39
C TYR A 313 -6.14 -10.70 19.76
N ALA A 314 -6.55 -9.48 19.41
CA ALA A 314 -5.65 -8.45 18.90
C ALA A 314 -4.56 -8.05 19.91
N LEU A 315 -4.88 -8.04 21.20
CA LEU A 315 -3.92 -7.80 22.28
C LEU A 315 -2.93 -8.97 22.38
N ALA A 316 -3.41 -10.21 22.34
CA ALA A 316 -2.57 -11.40 22.42
C ALA A 316 -1.58 -11.50 21.25
N LEU A 317 -1.99 -11.09 20.04
CA LEU A 317 -1.11 -11.00 18.87
C LEU A 317 -0.19 -9.76 18.87
N GLY A 318 -0.37 -8.82 19.78
CA GLY A 318 0.40 -7.56 19.81
C GLY A 318 0.07 -6.60 18.67
N VAL A 319 -1.05 -6.78 17.96
CA VAL A 319 -1.46 -5.97 16.81
C VAL A 319 -2.49 -4.88 17.15
N GLU A 320 -2.94 -4.79 18.41
CA GLU A 320 -3.93 -3.79 18.85
C GLU A 320 -3.51 -2.34 18.52
N LYS A 321 -2.21 -2.03 18.53
CA LYS A 321 -1.69 -0.70 18.23
C LYS A 321 -1.66 -0.36 16.74
N ASP A 322 -1.90 -1.34 15.86
CA ASP A 322 -2.01 -1.09 14.43
C ASP A 322 -3.13 -0.09 14.14
N ILE A 323 -2.87 0.86 13.25
CA ILE A 323 -3.80 1.96 12.98
C ILE A 323 -5.15 1.46 12.47
N PHE A 324 -5.19 0.39 11.66
CA PHE A 324 -6.42 -0.14 11.08
C PHE A 324 -7.21 -0.94 12.12
N VAL A 325 -6.56 -1.82 12.88
CA VAL A 325 -7.19 -2.57 13.96
C VAL A 325 -7.78 -1.63 15.00
N ARG A 326 -6.99 -0.66 15.49
CA ARG A 326 -7.46 0.30 16.47
C ARG A 326 -8.58 1.19 15.95
N SER A 327 -8.54 1.56 14.67
CA SER A 327 -9.65 2.30 14.04
C SER A 327 -10.94 1.50 14.03
N ALA A 328 -10.87 0.22 13.64
CA ALA A 328 -12.02 -0.67 13.63
C ALA A 328 -12.56 -0.96 15.03
N LEU A 329 -11.69 -1.05 16.05
CA LEU A 329 -12.08 -1.20 17.45
C LEU A 329 -12.81 0.05 17.96
N VAL A 330 -12.31 1.26 17.66
CA VAL A 330 -12.99 2.51 18.01
C VAL A 330 -14.39 2.55 17.38
N ASP A 331 -14.52 2.18 16.11
CA ASP A 331 -15.82 2.11 15.42
C ASP A 331 -16.76 1.09 16.08
N MET A 332 -16.26 -0.11 16.36
CA MET A 332 -17.02 -1.18 16.99
C MET A 332 -17.53 -0.78 18.37
N TYR A 333 -16.66 -0.29 19.27
CA TYR A 333 -17.10 0.14 20.60
C TYR A 333 -18.06 1.33 20.52
N ALA A 334 -17.81 2.30 19.64
CA ALA A 334 -18.68 3.47 19.50
C ALA A 334 -20.09 3.08 19.03
N LYS A 335 -20.21 2.19 18.04
CA LYS A 335 -21.50 1.70 17.51
C LYS A 335 -22.22 0.74 18.45
N CYS A 336 -21.49 0.02 19.29
CA CYS A 336 -22.06 -0.79 20.37
C CYS A 336 -22.50 0.05 21.60
N GLY A 337 -22.29 1.38 21.59
CA GLY A 337 -22.64 2.28 22.69
C GLY A 337 -21.62 2.39 23.82
N PHE A 338 -20.45 1.75 23.70
CA PHE A 338 -19.37 1.74 24.69
C PHE A 338 -18.39 2.91 24.43
N ILE A 339 -18.90 4.12 24.62
CA ILE A 339 -18.20 5.36 24.24
C ILE A 339 -16.93 5.58 25.08
N THR A 340 -16.91 5.14 26.33
CA THR A 340 -15.75 5.30 27.21
C THR A 340 -14.54 4.49 26.70
N GLU A 341 -14.78 3.25 26.28
CA GLU A 341 -13.78 2.36 25.69
C GLU A 341 -13.31 2.89 24.34
N ALA A 342 -14.24 3.29 23.47
CA ALA A 342 -13.93 3.94 22.20
C ALA A 342 -13.05 5.19 22.40
N LYS A 343 -13.39 6.02 23.39
CA LYS A 343 -12.63 7.23 23.76
C LYS A 343 -11.23 6.87 24.24
N THR A 344 -11.09 5.84 25.06
CA THR A 344 -9.79 5.40 25.60
C THR A 344 -8.86 4.98 24.46
N LEU A 345 -9.34 4.11 23.57
CA LEU A 345 -8.59 3.68 22.39
C LEU A 345 -8.22 4.86 21.49
N PHE A 346 -9.20 5.74 21.23
CA PHE A 346 -8.99 6.92 20.41
C PHE A 346 -7.89 7.83 20.95
N HIS A 347 -7.89 8.13 22.25
CA HIS A 347 -6.86 8.99 22.86
C HIS A 347 -5.48 8.34 22.82
N GLY A 348 -5.40 7.00 22.94
CA GLY A 348 -4.15 6.25 22.84
C GLY A 348 -3.51 6.18 21.43
N MET A 349 -4.19 6.68 20.38
CA MET A 349 -3.65 6.71 19.01
C MET A 349 -2.65 7.85 18.80
N MET A 350 -1.43 7.52 18.35
CA MET A 350 -0.42 8.48 17.87
C MET A 350 -0.92 9.25 16.64
N GLU A 351 -1.47 8.52 15.67
CA GLU A 351 -2.08 9.07 14.45
C GLU A 351 -3.54 8.65 14.37
N LYS A 352 -4.42 9.60 14.04
CA LYS A 352 -5.88 9.40 13.95
C LYS A 352 -6.32 9.69 12.53
N ASN A 353 -6.96 8.72 11.89
CA ASN A 353 -7.48 8.84 10.52
C ASN A 353 -8.95 9.30 10.52
N THR A 354 -9.47 9.65 9.34
CA THR A 354 -10.85 10.11 9.15
C THR A 354 -11.89 9.15 9.75
N VAL A 355 -11.66 7.84 9.65
CA VAL A 355 -12.57 6.80 10.19
C VAL A 355 -12.75 6.97 11.69
N THR A 356 -11.66 7.03 12.47
CA THR A 356 -11.73 7.15 13.94
C THR A 356 -12.43 8.41 14.42
N TRP A 357 -12.22 9.55 13.75
CA TRP A 357 -12.93 10.79 14.08
C TRP A 357 -14.43 10.67 13.83
N ASN A 358 -14.82 10.05 12.71
CA ASN A 358 -16.23 9.82 12.37
C ASN A 358 -16.91 8.88 13.36
N SER A 359 -16.24 7.80 13.75
CA SER A 359 -16.73 6.85 14.74
C SER A 359 -16.98 7.53 16.10
N MET A 360 -16.07 8.41 16.55
CA MET A 360 -16.29 9.16 17.78
C MET A 360 -17.45 10.16 17.68
N ILE A 361 -17.60 10.83 16.53
CA ILE A 361 -18.74 11.72 16.29
C ILE A 361 -20.05 10.93 16.35
N PHE A 362 -20.11 9.76 15.70
CA PHE A 362 -21.27 8.87 15.74
C PHE A 362 -21.59 8.47 17.19
N GLY A 363 -20.57 8.02 17.93
CA GLY A 363 -20.73 7.59 19.31
C GLY A 363 -21.28 8.69 20.23
N TYR A 364 -20.76 9.92 20.13
CA TYR A 364 -21.25 11.06 20.92
C TYR A 364 -22.66 11.50 20.52
N ALA A 365 -23.00 11.45 19.23
CA ALA A 365 -24.30 11.86 18.74
C ALA A 365 -25.41 10.88 19.17
N ASN A 366 -25.14 9.58 19.15
CA ASN A 366 -26.16 8.55 19.32
C ASN A 366 -26.22 7.92 20.72
N HIS A 367 -25.13 7.94 21.49
CA HIS A 367 -25.06 7.16 22.74
C HIS A 367 -24.66 7.95 23.99
N ASP A 368 -24.12 9.18 23.85
CA ASP A 368 -23.71 10.02 24.99
C ASP A 368 -24.63 11.25 25.14
N ALA A 369 -25.95 10.98 25.24
CA ALA A 369 -27.04 11.89 25.63
C ALA A 369 -26.80 13.38 25.28
N GLY A 370 -26.60 13.70 23.99
CA GLY A 370 -26.69 15.08 23.52
C GLY A 370 -25.50 15.99 23.83
N ARG A 371 -24.28 15.47 24.04
CA ARG A 371 -23.05 16.32 24.05
C ARG A 371 -22.67 16.82 22.65
N TRP A 372 -23.57 17.60 22.04
CA TRP A 372 -23.37 18.24 20.74
C TRP A 372 -22.12 19.13 20.72
N GLU A 373 -21.74 19.73 21.85
CA GLU A 373 -20.50 20.48 22.00
C GLU A 373 -19.25 19.64 21.67
N SER A 374 -19.23 18.36 22.08
CA SER A 374 -18.13 17.45 21.76
C SER A 374 -18.09 17.15 20.26
N VAL A 375 -19.26 16.96 19.63
CA VAL A 375 -19.38 16.79 18.17
C VAL A 375 -18.87 18.01 17.42
N VAL A 376 -19.29 19.22 17.82
CA VAL A 376 -18.87 20.50 17.23
C VAL A 376 -17.34 20.68 17.38
N ARG A 377 -16.79 20.37 18.55
CA ARG A 377 -15.35 20.43 18.81
C ARG A 377 -14.57 19.49 17.89
N LEU A 378 -15.00 18.24 17.76
CA LEU A 378 -14.34 17.26 16.87
C LEU A 378 -14.41 17.71 15.40
N LYS A 379 -15.56 18.20 14.92
CA LYS A 379 -15.70 18.74 13.56
C LYS A 379 -14.74 19.90 13.30
N LYS A 380 -14.54 20.80 14.28
CA LYS A 380 -13.56 21.91 14.18
C LYS A 380 -12.12 21.40 14.09
N MET A 381 -11.78 20.33 14.82
CA MET A 381 -10.45 19.71 14.77
C MET A 381 -10.18 19.02 13.42
N ILE A 382 -11.16 18.32 12.83
CA ILE A 382 -11.05 17.70 11.50
C ILE A 382 -10.73 18.76 10.44
N LYS A 383 -11.48 19.88 10.44
CA LYS A 383 -11.26 21.00 9.52
C LYS A 383 -9.85 21.60 9.66
N LYS A 384 -9.39 21.81 10.89
CA LYS A 384 -8.03 22.34 11.17
C LYS A 384 -6.92 21.41 10.64
N ARG A 385 -7.17 20.10 10.59
CA ARG A 385 -6.21 19.08 10.14
C ARG A 385 -6.27 18.77 8.64
N LYS A 386 -7.14 19.45 7.86
CA LYS A 386 -7.32 19.22 6.41
C LYS A 386 -7.55 17.74 6.02
N LEU A 387 -8.16 16.95 6.92
CA LEU A 387 -8.53 15.56 6.60
C LEU A 387 -9.71 15.58 5.61
N GLN A 388 -9.56 14.91 4.46
CA GLN A 388 -10.59 14.87 3.42
C GLN A 388 -11.70 13.86 3.73
N LYS A 389 -12.91 14.15 3.26
CA LYS A 389 -14.07 13.25 3.26
C LYS A 389 -13.82 12.15 2.22
N ILE A 390 -13.93 10.89 2.61
CA ILE A 390 -13.88 9.75 1.67
C ILE A 390 -15.27 9.62 1.03
N PRO A 391 -15.42 9.70 -0.31
CA PRO A 391 -16.69 9.39 -0.97
C PRO A 391 -17.02 7.91 -0.80
N GLY A 392 -18.22 7.57 -0.33
CA GLY A 392 -18.69 6.18 -0.18
C GLY A 392 -19.03 5.71 1.25
N SER A 393 -18.83 6.54 2.28
CA SER A 393 -19.40 6.28 3.62
C SER A 393 -20.87 6.73 3.65
N SER A 394 -21.80 5.87 4.04
CA SER A 394 -23.23 6.22 4.11
C SER A 394 -23.45 7.38 5.10
N TRP A 395 -24.15 8.42 4.64
CA TRP A 395 -24.61 9.53 5.47
C TRP A 395 -26.13 9.47 5.55
N ILE A 396 -26.67 9.69 6.73
CA ILE A 396 -28.00 10.30 6.89
C ILE A 396 -27.72 11.79 7.07
N ASP A 397 -28.15 12.61 6.10
CA ASP A 397 -28.20 14.06 6.26
C ASP A 397 -29.33 14.39 7.24
N ILE A 398 -28.99 14.89 8.42
CA ILE A 398 -29.97 15.58 9.27
C ILE A 398 -29.73 17.07 9.09
N LYS A 399 -30.57 17.70 8.25
CA LYS A 399 -30.73 19.15 8.22
C LYS A 399 -31.30 19.56 9.59
N ALA A 400 -30.55 20.38 10.33
CA ALA A 400 -31.10 21.11 11.46
C ALA A 400 -31.90 22.29 10.90
N ALA A 401 -33.18 22.37 11.25
CA ALA A 401 -33.99 23.58 11.12
C ALA A 401 -33.57 24.60 12.19
#